data_AF-A0A6J4VK05-F1
#
_entry.id   AF-A0A6J4VK05-F1
#
_cell.length_a   1.000
_cell.length_b   1.000
_cell.length_c   1.000
_cell.angle_alpha   90.00
_cell.angle_beta   90.00
_cell.angle_gamma   90.00
#
_symmetry.space_group_name_H-M   'P 1'
#
loop_
_entity.id
_entity.type
_entity.pdbx_description
1 polymer ?
#
loop_
_entity_poly.entity_id
_entity_poly.type
_entity_poly.pdbx_seq_one_letter_code
_entity_poly.pdbx_strand_id
1 'polypeptide(L)'
;MITVPTARSAGIAFHRWMIWAIVMLLTVTPLQATAQAGGQGIPHASPVATPIAGDGSAWWHGATCYEIFVRSFSDSDGDGIGDFAGVTSRLDYLNDGDAATGSDLGVTCIWLMPIMESVSYHGYDVTDY
;
A
#
# COMPACT_ATOMS: atom_id res chain seq x y z
N MET A 1 40.98 57.49 39.18
CA MET A 1 40.02 57.83 38.11
C MET A 1 39.32 56.54 37.73
N ILE A 2 38.16 56.27 38.33
CA ILE A 2 37.35 55.07 38.09
C ILE A 2 35.91 55.54 37.93
N THR A 3 35.36 55.30 36.76
CA THR A 3 33.99 55.61 36.37
C THR A 3 33.12 54.38 36.61
N VAL A 4 31.96 54.59 37.22
CA VAL A 4 30.88 53.59 37.37
C VAL A 4 30.18 53.43 36.02
N PRO A 5 29.57 52.26 35.74
CA PRO A 5 28.14 52.32 35.45
C PRO A 5 27.31 51.27 36.19
N THR A 6 26.13 51.74 36.59
CA THR A 6 25.07 51.07 37.32
C THR A 6 24.03 50.51 36.34
N ALA A 7 23.37 49.44 36.77
CA ALA A 7 21.95 49.11 36.56
C ALA A 7 21.51 48.15 35.43
N ARG A 8 21.03 46.98 35.93
CA ARG A 8 19.67 46.41 35.78
C ARG A 8 19.24 45.76 34.46
N SER A 9 18.89 44.46 34.56
CA SER A 9 17.57 43.86 34.27
C SER A 9 17.71 42.31 34.31
N ALA A 10 17.25 41.61 35.37
CA ALA A 10 16.03 40.79 35.40
C ALA A 10 15.89 39.78 34.24
N GLY A 11 15.77 38.46 34.41
CA GLY A 11 15.64 37.60 35.58
C GLY A 11 15.46 36.11 35.17
N ILE A 12 15.27 35.25 36.18
CA ILE A 12 14.71 33.87 36.11
C ILE A 12 15.72 32.80 35.62
N ALA A 13 16.54 32.14 36.46
CA ALA A 13 16.19 31.16 37.50
C ALA A 13 15.26 30.03 37.00
N PHE A 14 15.79 28.98 36.37
CA PHE A 14 15.22 27.62 36.39
C PHE A 14 16.30 26.60 35.99
N HIS A 15 16.41 25.50 36.74
CA HIS A 15 17.25 24.32 36.43
C HIS A 15 18.76 24.35 36.72
N ARG A 16 19.12 24.92 37.87
CA ARG A 16 20.09 24.25 38.76
C ARG A 16 19.33 23.20 39.58
N TRP A 17 19.03 22.05 38.98
CA TRP A 17 18.64 20.82 39.66
C TRP A 17 19.50 19.72 39.04
N MET A 18 20.75 19.63 39.48
CA MET A 18 21.14 18.63 40.48
C MET A 18 21.01 17.23 39.86
N ILE A 19 22.09 16.59 39.40
CA ILE A 19 23.20 16.08 40.25
C ILE A 19 22.72 15.15 41.38
N TRP A 20 21.43 14.83 41.49
CA TRP A 20 21.00 13.70 42.30
C TRP A 20 21.02 12.44 41.47
N ALA A 21 22.05 11.64 41.76
CA ALA A 21 21.91 10.22 42.02
C ALA A 21 21.67 9.37 40.75
N ILE A 22 22.65 8.66 40.20
CA ILE A 22 23.43 7.61 40.90
C ILE A 22 22.52 6.84 41.86
N VAL A 23 21.62 6.02 41.29
CA VAL A 23 21.02 4.87 41.96
C VAL A 23 20.87 3.75 40.93
N MET A 24 21.66 2.69 41.11
CA MET A 24 21.40 1.28 40.73
C MET A 24 21.18 0.96 39.23
N LEU A 25 22.07 0.24 38.54
CA LEU A 25 22.47 -1.17 38.70
C LEU A 25 21.30 -2.17 38.57
N LEU A 26 21.49 -3.20 37.73
CA LEU A 26 20.73 -4.48 37.56
C LEU A 26 19.59 -4.40 36.51
N THR A 27 19.44 -5.27 35.49
CA THR A 27 20.05 -6.53 35.07
C THR A 27 19.92 -6.68 33.55
N VAL A 28 20.96 -7.19 32.89
CA VAL A 28 20.82 -7.83 31.57
C VAL A 28 20.14 -9.18 31.78
N THR A 29 19.00 -9.39 31.11
CA THR A 29 18.44 -10.73 30.87
C THR A 29 17.85 -10.78 29.46
N PRO A 30 18.37 -11.61 28.55
CA PRO A 30 17.61 -12.02 27.39
C PRO A 30 16.62 -13.10 27.83
N LEU A 31 15.31 -12.83 27.74
CA LEU A 31 14.31 -13.89 27.89
C LEU A 31 14.00 -14.44 26.49
N GLN A 32 14.58 -15.61 26.18
CA GLN A 32 14.11 -16.46 25.10
C GLN A 32 12.74 -17.02 25.50
N ALA A 33 11.70 -16.64 24.75
CA ALA A 33 10.43 -17.35 24.77
C ALA A 33 10.37 -18.27 23.54
N THR A 34 10.66 -19.55 23.76
CA THR A 34 10.21 -20.61 22.86
C THR A 34 8.73 -20.87 23.12
N ALA A 35 7.87 -20.57 22.16
CA ALA A 35 6.53 -21.13 22.08
C ALA A 35 6.26 -21.51 20.62
N GLN A 36 6.24 -22.81 20.36
CA GLN A 36 5.81 -23.38 19.08
C GLN A 36 4.68 -24.36 19.38
N ALA A 37 3.56 -24.14 18.68
CA ALA A 37 2.52 -25.08 18.22
C ALA A 37 1.09 -24.65 18.59
N GLY A 38 0.28 -24.40 17.55
CA GLY A 38 -1.19 -24.56 17.62
C GLY A 38 -2.02 -23.48 16.92
N GLY A 39 -1.93 -23.39 15.59
CA GLY A 39 -2.85 -22.56 14.80
C GLY A 39 -2.22 -22.07 13.49
N GLN A 40 -2.08 -22.96 12.51
CA GLN A 40 -1.77 -22.55 11.14
C GLN A 40 -3.02 -21.87 10.55
N GLY A 41 -3.25 -20.61 10.90
CA GLY A 41 -3.91 -19.72 9.95
C GLY A 41 -2.91 -19.57 8.81
N ILE A 42 -3.25 -20.05 7.61
CA ILE A 42 -2.43 -19.80 6.44
C ILE A 42 -2.32 -18.26 6.35
N PRO A 43 -1.13 -17.66 6.52
CA PRO A 43 -1.00 -16.27 6.16
C PRO A 43 -1.34 -16.22 4.68
N HIS A 44 -2.47 -15.57 4.35
CA HIS A 44 -2.73 -15.13 2.99
C HIS A 44 -1.71 -14.01 2.75
N ALA A 45 -0.47 -14.43 2.50
CA ALA A 45 0.55 -13.54 1.99
C ALA A 45 0.04 -13.16 0.60
N SER A 46 -0.52 -11.96 0.48
CA SER A 46 -0.65 -11.32 -0.82
C SER A 46 0.73 -11.44 -1.46
N PRO A 47 0.88 -12.12 -2.62
CA PRO A 47 2.16 -12.12 -3.28
C PRO A 47 2.44 -10.67 -3.63
N VAL A 48 3.41 -10.06 -2.95
CA VAL A 48 4.00 -8.80 -3.38
C VAL A 48 4.60 -9.12 -4.74
N ALA A 49 3.87 -8.78 -5.80
CA ALA A 49 4.32 -8.95 -7.17
C ALA A 49 5.58 -8.10 -7.30
N THR A 50 6.73 -8.76 -7.25
CA THR A 50 8.03 -8.13 -7.43
C THR A 50 8.03 -7.50 -8.82
N PRO A 51 8.54 -6.27 -9.00
CA PRO A 51 8.67 -5.69 -10.33
C PRO A 51 9.50 -6.67 -11.18
N ILE A 52 8.99 -6.97 -12.38
CA ILE A 52 9.51 -8.01 -13.29
C ILE A 52 10.91 -7.59 -13.80
N ALA A 53 11.92 -7.70 -12.95
CA ALA A 53 13.31 -7.60 -13.33
C ALA A 53 13.71 -8.97 -13.88
N GLY A 54 13.69 -9.08 -15.22
CA GLY A 54 13.75 -10.32 -15.97
C GLY A 54 14.92 -11.24 -15.60
N ASP A 55 14.56 -12.45 -15.20
CA ASP A 55 15.39 -13.66 -15.25
C ASP A 55 15.51 -14.23 -16.69
N GLY A 56 14.94 -13.54 -17.68
CA GLY A 56 14.81 -14.00 -19.06
C GLY A 56 13.49 -14.73 -19.38
N SER A 57 12.60 -14.90 -18.40
CA SER A 57 11.24 -15.41 -18.62
C SER A 57 10.34 -14.34 -19.27
N ALA A 58 9.34 -14.79 -20.03
CA ALA A 58 8.39 -13.87 -20.66
C ALA A 58 7.51 -13.19 -19.58
N TRP A 59 7.11 -11.93 -19.80
CA TRP A 59 6.39 -11.11 -18.82
C TRP A 59 5.14 -11.75 -18.19
N TRP A 60 4.49 -12.65 -18.92
CA TRP A 60 3.28 -13.34 -18.48
C TRP A 60 3.57 -14.50 -17.52
N HIS A 61 4.82 -14.96 -17.42
CA HIS A 61 5.23 -15.90 -16.39
C HIS A 61 5.17 -15.22 -15.02
N GLY A 62 4.30 -15.71 -14.15
CA GLY A 62 4.09 -15.14 -12.81
C GLY A 62 3.19 -13.90 -12.80
N ALA A 63 2.61 -13.50 -13.94
CA ALA A 63 1.61 -12.45 -13.96
C ALA A 63 0.31 -12.92 -13.31
N THR A 64 -0.29 -12.06 -12.48
CA THR A 64 -1.63 -12.25 -11.94
C THR A 64 -2.58 -11.40 -12.76
N CYS A 65 -3.42 -12.05 -13.57
CA CYS A 65 -4.37 -11.37 -14.44
C CYS A 65 -5.74 -11.23 -13.77
N TYR A 66 -6.41 -10.10 -14.02
CA TYR A 66 -7.80 -9.87 -13.64
C TYR A 66 -8.69 -9.82 -14.88
N GLU A 67 -9.67 -10.70 -14.97
CA GLU A 67 -10.63 -10.72 -16.08
C GLU A 67 -11.79 -9.76 -15.78
N ILE A 68 -12.08 -8.84 -16.72
CA ILE A 68 -13.12 -7.82 -16.57
C ILE A 68 -14.20 -8.01 -17.63
N PHE A 69 -15.44 -8.17 -17.18
CA PHE A 69 -16.62 -7.95 -17.99
C PHE A 69 -17.05 -6.48 -17.91
N VAL A 70 -16.64 -5.65 -18.89
CA VAL A 70 -16.81 -4.18 -18.84
C VAL A 70 -18.24 -3.78 -18.51
N ARG A 71 -19.24 -4.39 -19.20
CA ARG A 71 -20.67 -4.10 -19.06
C ARG A 71 -21.24 -4.35 -17.66
N SER A 72 -20.53 -5.05 -16.78
CA SER A 72 -20.97 -5.34 -15.41
C SER A 72 -19.98 -4.90 -14.34
N PHE A 73 -18.89 -4.21 -14.71
CA PHE A 73 -17.83 -3.89 -13.76
C PHE A 73 -18.08 -2.57 -13.00
N SER A 74 -18.18 -1.46 -13.73
CA SER A 74 -18.46 -0.14 -13.13
C SER A 74 -19.09 0.75 -14.18
N ASP A 75 -20.24 1.33 -13.83
CA ASP A 75 -20.99 2.31 -14.62
C ASP A 75 -20.60 3.72 -14.15
N SER A 76 -20.22 4.59 -15.08
CA SER A 76 -19.77 5.96 -14.81
C SER A 76 -20.80 7.04 -15.10
N ASP A 77 -21.85 6.75 -15.88
CA ASP A 77 -22.85 7.74 -16.31
C ASP A 77 -24.28 7.45 -15.81
N GLY A 78 -24.50 6.30 -15.19
CA GLY A 78 -25.73 5.91 -14.52
C GLY A 78 -26.77 5.28 -15.44
N ASP A 79 -26.38 4.82 -16.64
CA ASP A 79 -27.28 4.14 -17.57
C ASP A 79 -27.58 2.66 -17.20
N GLY A 80 -26.86 2.12 -16.22
CA GLY A 80 -26.97 0.75 -15.72
C GLY A 80 -26.05 -0.26 -16.40
N ILE A 81 -25.18 0.17 -17.31
CA ILE A 81 -24.22 -0.65 -18.05
C ILE A 81 -22.81 -0.15 -17.74
N GLY A 82 -21.90 -1.06 -17.39
CA GLY A 82 -20.52 -0.68 -17.15
C GLY A 82 -19.77 -0.25 -18.41
N ASP A 83 -18.84 0.68 -18.25
CA ASP A 83 -18.14 1.36 -19.35
C ASP A 83 -16.65 1.55 -19.06
N PHE A 84 -15.89 2.04 -20.04
CA PHE A 84 -14.44 2.22 -19.92
C PHE A 84 -14.02 3.35 -18.96
N ALA A 85 -14.81 4.41 -18.83
CA ALA A 85 -14.54 5.45 -17.84
C ALA A 85 -14.75 4.88 -16.43
N GLY A 86 -15.76 4.03 -16.25
CA GLY A 86 -15.97 3.22 -15.05
C GLY A 86 -14.78 2.32 -14.75
N VAL A 87 -14.28 1.55 -15.73
CA VAL A 87 -13.05 0.74 -15.56
C VAL A 87 -11.87 1.60 -15.13
N THR A 88 -11.65 2.73 -15.82
CA THR A 88 -10.53 3.65 -15.53
C THR A 88 -10.60 4.18 -14.10
N SER A 89 -11.80 4.51 -13.61
CA SER A 89 -12.02 5.00 -12.24
C SER A 89 -11.68 4.00 -11.14
N ARG A 90 -11.49 2.72 -11.50
CA ARG A 90 -11.19 1.61 -10.58
C ARG A 90 -9.79 1.05 -10.77
N LEU A 91 -8.94 1.66 -11.60
CA LEU A 91 -7.58 1.16 -11.81
C LEU A 91 -6.79 1.10 -10.50
N ASP A 92 -6.88 2.11 -9.62
CA ASP A 92 -6.20 2.10 -8.32
C ASP A 92 -6.68 0.96 -7.39
N TYR A 93 -7.91 0.47 -7.56
CA TYR A 93 -8.37 -0.72 -6.83
C TYR A 93 -7.69 -1.99 -7.34
N LEU A 94 -7.41 -2.06 -8.64
CA LEU A 94 -6.75 -3.21 -9.26
C LEU A 94 -5.24 -3.17 -9.03
N ASN A 95 -4.63 -2.02 -9.29
CA ASN A 95 -3.23 -1.72 -9.10
C ASN A 95 -3.02 -0.20 -9.00
N ASP A 96 -2.59 0.30 -7.84
CA ASP A 96 -2.34 1.73 -7.62
C ASP A 96 -0.94 2.19 -8.09
N GLY A 97 -0.12 1.26 -8.57
CA GLY A 97 1.24 1.49 -9.05
C GLY A 97 2.31 1.59 -7.96
N ASP A 98 1.96 1.47 -6.68
CA ASP A 98 2.90 1.52 -5.55
C ASP A 98 2.98 0.17 -4.84
N ALA A 99 4.01 -0.61 -5.17
CA ALA A 99 4.25 -1.93 -4.57
C ALA A 99 4.55 -1.89 -3.05
N ALA A 100 4.72 -0.72 -2.45
CA ALA A 100 4.87 -0.58 -1.00
C ALA A 100 3.52 -0.51 -0.26
N THR A 101 2.42 -0.28 -0.96
CA THR A 101 1.07 -0.30 -0.39
C THR A 101 0.51 -1.72 -0.40
N GLY A 102 -0.64 -1.90 0.25
CA GLY A 102 -1.42 -3.15 0.21
C GLY A 102 -2.91 -2.85 0.17
N SER A 103 -3.26 -1.71 -0.43
CA SER A 103 -4.63 -1.17 -0.52
C SER A 103 -5.38 -1.62 -1.77
N ASP A 104 -4.64 -2.09 -2.76
CA ASP A 104 -5.08 -2.58 -4.06
C ASP A 104 -5.02 -4.11 -4.12
N LEU A 105 -5.41 -4.69 -5.25
CA LEU A 105 -5.29 -6.13 -5.49
C LEU A 105 -3.88 -6.56 -5.97
N GLY A 106 -3.07 -5.63 -6.49
CA GLY A 106 -1.74 -5.91 -7.02
C GLY A 106 -1.73 -6.70 -8.33
N VAL A 107 -2.79 -6.64 -9.14
CA VAL A 107 -2.85 -7.38 -10.42
C VAL A 107 -1.92 -6.74 -11.45
N THR A 108 -1.25 -7.55 -12.25
CA THR A 108 -0.23 -7.06 -13.21
C THR A 108 -0.68 -7.16 -14.66
N CYS A 109 -1.88 -7.68 -14.90
CA CYS A 109 -2.48 -7.78 -16.22
C CYS A 109 -4.01 -7.69 -16.11
N ILE A 110 -4.64 -7.11 -17.12
CA ILE A 110 -6.09 -7.09 -17.28
C ILE A 110 -6.42 -7.85 -18.56
N TRP A 111 -7.36 -8.79 -18.46
CA TRP A 111 -7.98 -9.41 -19.63
C TRP A 111 -9.41 -8.89 -19.74
N LEU A 112 -9.72 -8.21 -20.84
CA LEU A 112 -11.08 -7.77 -21.11
C LEU A 112 -11.85 -8.87 -21.85
N MET A 113 -13.06 -9.16 -21.37
CA MET A 113 -14.08 -9.82 -22.19
C MET A 113 -14.35 -9.00 -23.47
N PRO A 114 -14.96 -9.57 -24.52
CA PRO A 114 -15.12 -8.90 -25.81
C PRO A 114 -15.70 -7.48 -25.70
N ILE A 115 -14.99 -6.54 -26.33
CA ILE A 115 -15.31 -5.10 -26.31
C ILE A 115 -15.79 -4.57 -27.67
N MET A 116 -15.81 -5.44 -28.68
CA MET A 116 -16.12 -5.08 -30.06
C MET A 116 -17.64 -5.01 -30.28
N GLU A 117 -18.07 -4.45 -31.42
CA GLU A 117 -19.49 -4.39 -31.75
C GLU A 117 -20.08 -5.80 -31.87
N SER A 118 -21.23 -6.03 -31.24
CA SER A 118 -21.91 -7.31 -31.18
C SER A 118 -23.37 -7.12 -30.80
N VAL A 119 -24.24 -8.00 -31.32
CA VAL A 119 -25.68 -7.99 -31.02
C VAL A 119 -26.01 -8.68 -29.69
N SER A 120 -25.10 -9.49 -29.14
CA SER A 120 -25.29 -10.16 -27.86
C SER A 120 -24.77 -9.32 -26.70
N TYR A 121 -25.31 -9.59 -25.51
CA TYR A 121 -24.85 -8.95 -24.27
C TYR A 121 -23.45 -9.42 -23.84
N HIS A 122 -22.95 -10.56 -24.32
CA HIS A 122 -21.63 -11.09 -23.94
C HIS A 122 -20.53 -10.76 -24.96
N GLY A 123 -20.87 -10.28 -26.15
CA GLY A 123 -19.90 -9.70 -27.10
C GLY A 123 -19.11 -10.68 -27.97
N TYR A 124 -19.35 -11.99 -27.86
CA TYR A 124 -18.54 -13.01 -28.54
C TYR A 124 -18.92 -13.21 -30.03
N ASP A 125 -20.12 -12.76 -30.44
CA ASP A 125 -20.62 -12.72 -31.82
C ASP A 125 -20.33 -11.35 -32.44
N VAL A 126 -19.05 -11.11 -32.74
CA VAL A 126 -18.55 -9.84 -33.25
C VAL A 126 -19.09 -9.52 -34.64
N THR A 127 -19.54 -8.28 -34.84
CA THR A 127 -20.01 -7.74 -36.12
C THR A 127 -19.03 -6.77 -36.76
N ASP A 128 -18.18 -6.09 -35.97
CA ASP A 128 -17.14 -5.17 -36.44
C ASP A 128 -15.90 -5.18 -35.51
N TYR A 129 -14.70 -5.21 -36.08
CA TYR A 129 -13.40 -5.35 -35.38
C TYR A 129 -12.53 -4.07 -35.48
#